data_AF-A0A0D2CRV0-F1
#
_entry.id   AF-A0A0D2CRV0-F1
#
_cell.length_a   1.000
_cell.length_b   1.000
_cell.length_c   1.000
_cell.angle_alpha   90.00
_cell.angle_beta   90.00
_cell.angle_gamma   90.00
#
_symmetry.space_group_name_H-M   'P 1'
#
loop_
_entity.id
_entity.type
_entity.pdbx_description
1 polymer ?
#
loop_
_entity_poly.entity_id
_entity_poly.type
_entity_poly.pdbx_seq_one_letter_code
_entity_poly.pdbx_strand_id
1 'polypeptide(L)'
;MPLPDCACKVINGKSGYVRDNTSWVIGRIVRDFEAWVDKPVKDHLAGMIQTRREQDKTAPKPTQVGLCVSVYKAKPAIIGYPGYDRVYWIGFATTIIQLGIAAIPCGLFGDWGILLVTVIGILLSFASGWLPQWKEEKWACRRNSDKNVILTRGNGSQHAIVILGDGKGLDLEDLAAGQTNVDVSASNLTRIMVTILAALWILLLITAAGLKTNTWFLLAIGGIGILQNIFVAGYRRSPKAYGMPLSYVEVIGEPKVMDTLFAVEEKYPHIGASMKDTFFPGKLRADEVTRWANLETAAEAKDDAAKNARNNASQQNGKSQPIQNISQAGVVLSTPAT
;
A
#
# COMPACT_ATOMS: atom_id res chain seq x y z
N MET A 1 -11.60 8.62 5.79
CA MET A 1 -11.50 7.28 5.13
C MET A 1 -11.97 6.15 6.06
N PRO A 2 -12.38 4.96 5.55
CA PRO A 2 -12.64 3.80 6.42
C PRO A 2 -11.34 3.28 7.05
N LEU A 3 -11.49 2.64 8.22
CA LEU A 3 -10.42 1.89 8.86
C LEU A 3 -9.96 0.73 7.96
N PRO A 4 -8.71 0.25 8.12
CA PRO A 4 -8.19 -0.82 7.29
C PRO A 4 -8.94 -2.15 7.54
N ASP A 5 -9.25 -2.84 6.44
CA ASP A 5 -9.97 -4.12 6.44
C ASP A 5 -9.15 -5.28 7.07
N CYS A 6 -7.85 -5.07 7.32
CA CYS A 6 -6.95 -6.07 7.89
C CYS A 6 -6.01 -5.40 8.90
N ALA A 7 -6.12 -5.84 10.16
CA ALA A 7 -5.18 -5.48 11.20
C ALA A 7 -3.80 -6.02 10.84
N CYS A 8 -2.84 -5.11 10.69
CA CYS A 8 -1.46 -5.44 10.39
C CYS A 8 -0.54 -4.40 11.04
N LYS A 9 0.72 -4.79 11.16
CA LYS A 9 1.79 -4.00 11.73
C LYS A 9 2.80 -3.65 10.65
N VAL A 10 3.36 -2.46 10.79
CA VAL A 10 4.42 -1.93 9.95
C VAL A 10 5.64 -1.74 10.84
N ILE A 11 6.70 -2.49 10.57
CA ILE A 11 7.92 -2.50 11.37
C ILE A 11 9.02 -1.83 10.57
N ASN A 12 9.70 -0.85 11.15
CA ASN A 12 10.90 -0.28 10.57
C ASN A 12 12.03 -1.31 10.65
N GLY A 13 12.59 -1.69 9.50
CA GLY A 13 13.61 -2.73 9.41
C GLY A 13 14.99 -2.33 9.91
N LYS A 14 15.19 -1.06 10.30
CA LYS A 14 16.43 -0.57 10.92
C LYS A 14 16.27 -0.30 12.41
N SER A 15 15.22 0.42 12.82
CA SER A 15 15.01 0.81 14.22
C SER A 15 14.22 -0.21 15.04
N GLY A 16 13.56 -1.17 14.40
CA GLY A 16 12.63 -2.08 15.08
C GLY A 16 11.32 -1.43 15.51
N TYR A 17 11.11 -0.13 15.22
CA TYR A 17 9.91 0.58 15.64
C TYR A 17 8.66 0.00 14.96
N VAL A 18 7.69 -0.42 15.77
CA VAL A 18 6.46 -1.05 15.33
C VAL A 18 5.31 -0.04 15.34
N ARG A 19 4.59 0.06 14.24
CA ARG A 19 3.34 0.84 14.13
C ARG A 19 2.16 -0.07 13.82
N ASP A 20 1.02 0.24 14.43
CA ASP A 20 -0.24 -0.30 13.96
C ASP A 20 -0.66 0.41 12.67
N ASN A 21 -1.13 -0.37 11.70
CA ASN A 21 -1.55 0.16 10.42
C ASN A 21 -2.94 0.79 10.51
N THR A 22 -3.05 2.03 10.04
CA THR A 22 -4.32 2.71 9.76
C THR A 22 -4.56 2.92 8.27
N SER A 23 -3.59 2.62 7.41
CA SER A 23 -3.76 2.73 5.96
C SER A 23 -4.61 1.59 5.40
N TRP A 24 -5.71 1.94 4.75
CA TRP A 24 -6.50 1.00 3.97
C TRP A 24 -5.68 0.28 2.88
N VAL A 25 -4.73 0.99 2.25
CA VAL A 25 -3.89 0.43 1.16
C VAL A 25 -2.97 -0.68 1.69
N ILE A 26 -2.28 -0.43 2.81
CA ILE A 26 -1.41 -1.44 3.43
C ILE A 26 -2.24 -2.63 3.89
N GLY A 27 -3.40 -2.37 4.51
CA GLY A 27 -4.33 -3.42 4.92
C GLY A 27 -4.71 -4.34 3.76
N ARG A 28 -5.02 -3.77 2.57
CA ARG A 28 -5.32 -4.55 1.36
C ARG A 28 -4.14 -5.35 0.85
N ILE A 29 -2.94 -4.76 0.82
CA ILE A 29 -1.71 -5.44 0.41
C ILE A 29 -1.47 -6.69 1.27
N VAL A 30 -1.57 -6.57 2.60
CA VAL A 30 -1.36 -7.68 3.55
C VAL A 30 -2.51 -8.69 3.52
N ARG A 31 -3.77 -8.22 3.36
CA ARG A 31 -4.94 -9.10 3.24
C ARG A 31 -4.84 -10.00 2.01
N ASP A 32 -4.47 -9.42 0.88
CA ASP A 32 -4.51 -10.07 -0.43
C ASP A 32 -3.21 -10.82 -0.76
N PHE A 33 -2.25 -10.88 0.16
CA PHE A 33 -0.91 -11.44 -0.07
C PHE A 33 -0.93 -12.80 -0.73
N GLU A 34 -1.75 -13.74 -0.25
CA GLU A 34 -1.87 -15.09 -0.82
C GLU A 34 -2.23 -15.11 -2.32
N ALA A 35 -2.93 -14.09 -2.81
CA ALA A 35 -3.34 -14.00 -4.20
C ALA A 35 -2.25 -13.44 -5.11
N TRP A 36 -1.42 -12.51 -4.62
CA TRP A 36 -0.39 -11.85 -5.43
C TRP A 36 1.04 -12.32 -5.13
N VAL A 37 1.24 -13.15 -4.11
CA VAL A 37 2.53 -13.73 -3.75
C VAL A 37 3.10 -14.56 -4.90
N ASP A 38 4.38 -14.36 -5.17
CA ASP A 38 5.11 -15.06 -6.24
C ASP A 38 5.19 -16.57 -5.99
N LYS A 39 5.20 -17.33 -7.10
CA LYS A 39 5.22 -18.80 -7.09
C LYS A 39 6.35 -19.40 -6.24
N PRO A 40 7.60 -18.89 -6.28
CA PRO A 40 8.69 -19.44 -5.46
C PRO A 40 8.39 -19.43 -3.96
N VAL A 41 7.64 -18.43 -3.46
CA VAL A 41 7.24 -18.39 -2.04
C VAL A 41 6.26 -19.51 -1.72
N LYS A 42 5.31 -19.79 -2.62
CA LYS A 42 4.33 -20.88 -2.46
C LYS A 42 5.02 -22.24 -2.49
N ASP A 43 5.98 -22.41 -3.40
CA ASP A 43 6.76 -23.63 -3.54
C ASP A 43 7.65 -23.85 -2.30
N HIS A 44 8.31 -22.80 -1.80
CA HIS A 44 9.10 -22.85 -0.56
C HIS A 44 8.25 -23.21 0.65
N LEU A 45 7.07 -22.59 0.78
CA LEU A 45 6.12 -22.89 1.84
C LEU A 45 5.63 -24.35 1.79
N ALA A 46 5.32 -24.86 0.60
CA ALA A 46 4.94 -26.26 0.42
C ALA A 46 6.08 -27.21 0.84
N GLY A 47 7.32 -26.85 0.51
CA GLY A 47 8.52 -27.56 0.96
C GLY A 47 8.64 -27.62 2.48
N MET A 48 8.48 -26.48 3.17
CA MET A 48 8.53 -26.44 4.64
C MET A 48 7.45 -27.33 5.29
N ILE A 49 6.23 -27.32 4.76
CA ILE A 49 5.14 -28.18 5.23
C ILE A 49 5.49 -29.66 5.04
N GLN A 50 6.12 -30.01 3.91
CA GLN A 50 6.57 -31.36 3.64
C GLN A 50 7.68 -31.79 4.61
N THR A 51 8.72 -30.98 4.81
CA THR A 51 9.80 -31.26 5.78
C THR A 51 9.25 -31.49 7.18
N ARG A 52 8.29 -30.65 7.62
CA ARG A 52 7.67 -30.82 8.94
C ARG A 52 6.87 -32.12 9.05
N ARG A 53 6.18 -32.52 7.98
CA ARG A 53 5.45 -33.80 7.91
C ARG A 53 6.39 -35.00 7.92
N GLU A 54 7.56 -34.89 7.31
CA GLU A 54 8.55 -35.97 7.31
C GLU A 54 9.15 -36.18 8.71
N GLN A 55 9.31 -35.10 9.48
CA GLN A 55 9.74 -35.14 10.88
C GLN A 55 8.68 -35.74 11.82
N ASP A 56 7.39 -35.50 11.55
CA ASP A 56 6.29 -36.02 12.35
C ASP A 56 5.22 -36.64 11.44
N LYS A 57 5.44 -37.91 11.07
CA LYS A 57 4.53 -38.68 10.20
C LYS A 57 3.22 -39.05 10.88
N THR A 58 3.17 -38.95 12.21
CA THR A 58 2.03 -39.35 13.03
C THR A 58 1.01 -38.23 13.21
N ALA A 59 1.45 -36.97 13.10
CA ALA A 59 0.57 -35.82 13.19
C ALA A 59 -0.22 -35.56 11.88
N PRO A 60 -1.43 -34.98 11.97
CA PRO A 60 -2.13 -34.48 10.79
C PRO A 60 -1.31 -33.40 10.07
N LYS A 61 -1.45 -33.30 8.75
CA LYS A 61 -0.71 -32.34 7.92
C LYS A 61 -0.93 -30.92 8.46
N PRO A 62 0.13 -30.20 8.89
CA PRO A 62 -0.03 -28.85 9.40
C PRO A 62 -0.46 -27.91 8.27
N THR A 63 -1.41 -27.02 8.57
CA THR A 63 -1.85 -25.95 7.67
C THR A 63 -0.85 -24.80 7.60
N GLN A 64 -0.09 -24.60 8.68
CA GLN A 64 0.93 -23.55 8.80
C GLN A 64 2.17 -24.12 9.51
N VAL A 65 3.35 -23.67 9.09
CA VAL A 65 4.66 -24.10 9.58
C VAL A 65 5.62 -22.92 9.59
N GLY A 66 6.20 -22.64 10.76
CA GLY A 66 7.26 -21.65 10.91
C GLY A 66 6.89 -20.23 10.47
N LEU A 67 7.92 -19.47 10.09
CA LEU A 67 7.81 -18.12 9.54
C LEU A 67 8.34 -18.15 8.10
N CYS A 68 7.64 -17.46 7.20
CA CYS A 68 8.03 -17.30 5.81
C CYS A 68 8.16 -15.81 5.49
N VAL A 69 9.39 -15.37 5.29
CA VAL A 69 9.74 -13.99 5.00
C VAL A 69 9.92 -13.84 3.50
N SER A 70 9.02 -13.09 2.87
CA SER A 70 9.08 -12.80 1.44
C SER A 70 9.70 -11.43 1.23
N VAL A 71 10.80 -11.37 0.48
CA VAL A 71 11.56 -10.14 0.25
C VAL A 71 11.22 -9.57 -1.12
N TYR A 72 10.81 -8.32 -1.11
CA TYR A 72 10.46 -7.54 -2.28
C TYR A 72 11.27 -6.25 -2.32
N LYS A 73 11.58 -5.78 -3.52
CA LYS A 73 12.17 -4.45 -3.75
C LYS A 73 11.12 -3.47 -4.24
N ALA A 74 11.05 -2.29 -3.64
CA ALA A 74 10.14 -1.24 -4.06
C ALA A 74 10.55 -0.68 -5.43
N LYS A 75 9.58 -0.59 -6.36
CA LYS A 75 9.74 0.10 -7.65
C LYS A 75 9.15 1.52 -7.58
N PRO A 76 9.40 2.39 -8.59
CA PRO A 76 8.82 3.73 -8.64
C PRO A 76 7.31 3.71 -8.43
N ALA A 77 6.87 4.32 -7.33
CA ALA A 77 5.47 4.34 -6.93
C ALA A 77 4.75 5.57 -7.48
N ILE A 78 3.49 5.40 -7.88
CA ILE A 78 2.64 6.46 -8.42
C ILE A 78 1.46 6.66 -7.48
N ILE A 79 1.43 7.80 -6.80
CA ILE A 79 0.33 8.15 -5.89
C ILE A 79 -0.96 8.34 -6.67
N GLY A 80 -2.04 7.71 -6.20
CA GLY A 80 -3.35 7.83 -6.81
C GLY A 80 -3.46 7.12 -8.16
N TYR A 81 -2.58 6.16 -8.43
CA TYR A 81 -2.69 5.33 -9.63
C TYR A 81 -4.06 4.63 -9.67
N PRO A 82 -4.83 4.76 -10.77
CA PRO A 82 -6.19 4.22 -10.85
C PRO A 82 -6.22 2.69 -10.89
N GLY A 83 -5.11 2.05 -11.26
CA GLY A 83 -5.04 0.59 -11.38
C GLY A 83 -5.97 0.08 -12.47
N TYR A 84 -5.53 0.10 -13.73
CA TYR A 84 -6.27 -0.41 -14.89
C TYR A 84 -6.39 -1.95 -14.88
N ASP A 85 -6.94 -2.51 -13.80
CA ASP A 85 -7.26 -3.91 -13.65
C ASP A 85 -8.69 -4.22 -14.10
N ARG A 86 -9.07 -5.49 -14.07
CA ARG A 86 -10.42 -5.92 -14.45
C ARG A 86 -11.50 -5.22 -13.61
N VAL A 87 -11.21 -4.94 -12.35
CA VAL A 87 -12.16 -4.35 -11.41
C VAL A 87 -12.44 -2.89 -11.76
N TYR A 88 -11.44 -2.15 -12.24
CA TYR A 88 -11.61 -0.81 -12.81
C TYR A 88 -12.60 -0.83 -13.99
N TRP A 89 -12.40 -1.74 -14.94
CA TRP A 89 -13.27 -1.84 -16.13
C TRP A 89 -14.69 -2.32 -15.81
N ILE A 90 -14.85 -3.19 -14.80
CA ILE A 90 -16.17 -3.62 -14.32
C ILE A 90 -16.99 -2.43 -13.85
N GLY A 91 -16.39 -1.43 -13.20
CA GLY A 91 -17.10 -0.21 -12.81
C GLY A 91 -17.75 0.50 -13.99
N PHE A 92 -16.98 0.75 -15.07
CA PHE A 92 -17.51 1.38 -16.29
C PHE A 92 -18.57 0.53 -16.98
N ALA A 93 -18.33 -0.78 -17.09
CA ALA A 93 -19.31 -1.70 -17.68
C ALA A 93 -20.65 -1.66 -16.90
N THR A 94 -20.59 -1.65 -15.56
CA THR A 94 -21.77 -1.52 -14.72
C THR A 94 -22.48 -0.19 -14.92
N THR A 95 -21.76 0.92 -15.02
CA THR A 95 -22.37 2.24 -15.31
C THR A 95 -23.11 2.24 -16.65
N ILE A 96 -22.53 1.65 -17.70
CA ILE A 96 -23.17 1.54 -19.02
C ILE A 96 -24.44 0.68 -18.94
N ILE A 97 -24.38 -0.45 -18.24
CA ILE A 97 -25.55 -1.33 -18.04
C ILE A 97 -26.66 -0.60 -17.27
N GLN A 98 -26.31 0.13 -16.20
CA GLN A 98 -27.27 0.91 -15.41
C GLN A 98 -27.96 1.98 -16.27
N LEU A 99 -27.21 2.71 -17.10
CA LEU A 99 -27.77 3.70 -18.02
C LEU A 99 -28.66 3.05 -19.10
N GLY A 100 -28.24 1.88 -19.63
CA GLY A 100 -29.04 1.12 -20.59
C GLY A 100 -30.39 0.70 -20.01
N ILE A 101 -30.39 0.14 -18.79
CA ILE A 101 -31.63 -0.23 -18.09
C ILE A 101 -32.49 1.01 -17.81
N ALA A 102 -31.87 2.13 -17.43
CA ALA A 102 -32.58 3.38 -17.13
C ALA A 102 -33.19 4.05 -18.37
N ALA A 103 -32.69 3.76 -19.58
CA ALA A 103 -33.22 4.29 -20.83
C ALA A 103 -34.48 3.55 -21.31
N ILE A 104 -34.72 2.31 -20.87
CA ILE A 104 -35.87 1.50 -21.29
C ILE A 104 -37.20 2.19 -20.97
N PRO A 105 -37.45 2.70 -19.74
CA PRO A 105 -38.71 3.36 -19.40
C PRO A 105 -38.92 4.67 -20.15
N CYS A 106 -37.83 5.37 -20.42
CA CYS A 106 -37.82 6.60 -21.20
C CYS A 106 -38.27 6.33 -22.66
N GLY A 107 -37.75 5.28 -23.28
CA GLY A 107 -38.10 4.92 -24.66
C GLY A 107 -39.47 4.26 -24.84
N LEU A 108 -39.87 3.38 -23.92
CA LEU A 108 -41.11 2.59 -24.06
C LEU A 108 -42.34 3.24 -23.41
N PHE A 109 -42.17 3.92 -22.28
CA PHE A 109 -43.28 4.47 -21.49
C PHE A 109 -43.28 6.00 -21.44
N GLY A 110 -42.30 6.66 -22.05
CA GLY A 110 -42.12 8.11 -21.95
C GLY A 110 -41.73 8.58 -20.55
N ASP A 111 -41.28 7.67 -19.68
CA ASP A 111 -40.92 7.96 -18.28
C ASP A 111 -39.43 8.31 -18.18
N TRP A 112 -39.13 9.60 -18.22
CA TRP A 112 -37.77 10.14 -18.15
C TRP A 112 -37.21 10.19 -16.72
N GLY A 113 -38.05 9.97 -15.70
CA GLY A 113 -37.66 10.15 -14.30
C GLY A 113 -36.56 9.18 -13.86
N ILE A 114 -36.67 7.92 -14.28
CA ILE A 114 -35.71 6.87 -13.92
C ILE A 114 -34.33 7.15 -14.54
N LEU A 115 -34.30 7.59 -15.80
CA LEU A 115 -33.08 7.97 -16.49
C LEU A 115 -32.42 9.17 -15.79
N LEU A 116 -33.21 10.21 -15.48
CA LEU A 116 -32.73 11.41 -14.80
C LEU A 116 -32.09 11.08 -13.44
N VAL A 117 -32.79 10.32 -12.59
CA VAL A 117 -32.30 9.93 -11.26
C VAL A 117 -31.00 9.12 -11.38
N THR A 118 -30.93 8.20 -12.35
CA THR A 118 -29.75 7.36 -12.56
C THR A 118 -28.54 8.17 -13.00
N VAL A 119 -28.71 9.07 -13.98
CA VAL A 119 -27.64 9.95 -14.47
C VAL A 119 -27.13 10.85 -13.36
N ILE A 120 -28.04 11.53 -12.64
CA ILE A 120 -27.65 12.42 -11.54
C ILE A 120 -26.96 11.64 -10.42
N GLY A 121 -27.44 10.44 -10.06
CA GLY A 121 -26.82 9.57 -9.06
C GLY A 121 -25.40 9.13 -9.45
N ILE A 122 -25.18 8.80 -10.72
CA ILE A 122 -23.84 8.48 -11.25
C ILE A 122 -22.92 9.71 -11.14
N LEU A 123 -23.38 10.88 -11.59
CA LEU A 123 -22.59 12.12 -11.53
C LEU A 123 -22.23 12.49 -10.08
N LEU A 124 -23.19 12.42 -9.16
CA LEU A 124 -22.95 12.65 -7.73
C LEU A 124 -21.95 11.64 -7.15
N SER A 125 -22.00 10.37 -7.57
CA SER A 125 -21.04 9.35 -7.13
C SER A 125 -19.62 9.67 -7.60
N PHE A 126 -19.45 10.08 -8.86
CA PHE A 126 -18.15 10.51 -9.37
C PHE A 126 -17.65 11.79 -8.69
N ALA A 127 -18.53 12.77 -8.46
CA ALA A 127 -18.20 13.99 -7.73
C ALA A 127 -17.73 13.69 -6.30
N SER A 128 -18.42 12.80 -5.58
CA SER A 128 -18.01 12.31 -4.27
C SER A 128 -16.61 11.68 -4.31
N GLY A 129 -16.35 10.81 -5.30
CA GLY A 129 -15.07 10.11 -5.42
C GLY A 129 -13.90 10.99 -5.83
N TRP A 130 -14.15 12.12 -6.49
CA TRP A 130 -13.12 13.03 -6.99
C TRP A 130 -12.70 14.11 -5.99
N LEU A 131 -13.28 14.15 -4.78
CA LEU A 131 -12.83 15.11 -3.78
C LEU A 131 -11.32 14.94 -3.50
N PRO A 132 -10.52 16.02 -3.60
CA PRO A 132 -9.06 15.95 -3.48
C PRO A 132 -8.62 15.45 -2.10
N GLN A 133 -9.43 15.72 -1.07
CA GLN A 133 -9.27 15.23 0.29
C GLN A 133 -9.05 13.71 0.36
N TRP A 134 -9.76 12.92 -0.46
CA TRP A 134 -9.60 11.47 -0.46
C TRP A 134 -8.21 11.03 -0.91
N LYS A 135 -7.61 11.77 -1.84
CA LYS A 135 -6.25 11.49 -2.30
C LYS A 135 -5.24 11.79 -1.20
N GLU A 136 -5.43 12.90 -0.48
CA GLU A 136 -4.55 13.31 0.62
C GLU A 136 -4.63 12.33 1.80
N GLU A 137 -5.83 11.98 2.25
CA GLU A 137 -6.03 11.00 3.33
C GLU A 137 -5.52 9.60 2.96
N LYS A 138 -5.76 9.17 1.73
CA LYS A 138 -5.36 7.83 1.27
C LYS A 138 -3.84 7.68 1.17
N TRP A 139 -3.15 8.77 0.84
CA TRP A 139 -1.75 8.78 0.46
C TRP A 139 -0.92 9.76 1.30
N ALA A 140 -1.27 9.90 2.57
CA ALA A 140 -0.56 10.71 3.56
C ALA A 140 0.82 10.10 3.89
N CYS A 141 1.75 10.18 2.94
CA CYS A 141 3.09 9.61 3.07
C CYS A 141 4.11 10.36 2.23
N ARG A 142 5.38 10.33 2.67
CA ARG A 142 6.50 10.81 1.87
C ARG A 142 6.78 9.87 0.70
N ARG A 143 7.45 10.41 -0.32
CA ARG A 143 7.90 9.68 -1.51
C ARG A 143 9.39 9.45 -1.47
N ASN A 144 9.86 8.56 -2.33
CA ASN A 144 11.27 8.25 -2.52
C ASN A 144 11.94 7.76 -1.22
N SER A 145 11.23 6.93 -0.47
CA SER A 145 11.76 6.34 0.75
C SER A 145 12.81 5.27 0.44
N ASP A 146 13.90 5.30 1.20
CA ASP A 146 14.96 4.30 1.26
C ASP A 146 14.83 3.36 2.47
N LYS A 147 13.79 3.54 3.30
CA LYS A 147 13.55 2.71 4.48
C LYS A 147 13.17 1.29 4.08
N ASN A 148 13.79 0.32 4.74
CA ASN A 148 13.33 -1.07 4.74
C ASN A 148 12.18 -1.21 5.72
N VAL A 149 11.10 -1.83 5.29
CA VAL A 149 9.88 -1.96 6.09
C VAL A 149 9.35 -3.38 6.01
N ILE A 150 8.85 -3.89 7.13
CA ILE A 150 8.21 -5.19 7.20
C ILE A 150 6.71 -5.01 7.42
N LEU A 151 5.90 -5.67 6.61
CA LEU A 151 4.46 -5.77 6.77
C LEU A 151 4.10 -7.17 7.28
N THR A 152 3.36 -7.25 8.37
CA THR A 152 2.95 -8.52 8.97
C THR A 152 1.59 -8.39 9.67
N ARG A 153 0.85 -9.50 9.83
CA ARG A 153 -0.33 -9.53 10.72
C ARG A 153 0.04 -9.70 12.20
N GLY A 154 1.34 -9.82 12.50
CA GLY A 154 1.87 -10.00 13.86
C GLY A 154 2.09 -11.47 14.20
N ASN A 155 2.20 -11.76 15.50
CA ASN A 155 2.39 -13.11 16.00
C ASN A 155 1.22 -14.03 15.60
N GLY A 156 1.53 -15.28 15.26
CA GLY A 156 0.56 -16.24 14.71
C GLY A 156 0.31 -16.11 13.21
N SER A 157 0.93 -15.13 12.54
CA SER A 157 0.95 -15.08 11.07
C SER A 157 2.17 -15.80 10.51
N GLN A 158 1.95 -16.59 9.46
CA GLN A 158 3.03 -17.32 8.81
C GLN A 158 3.88 -16.45 7.88
N HIS A 159 3.37 -15.27 7.48
CA HIS A 159 3.99 -14.44 6.46
C HIS A 159 4.47 -13.10 7.02
N ALA A 160 5.73 -12.77 6.73
CA ALA A 160 6.26 -11.42 6.84
C ALA A 160 6.68 -10.93 5.45
N ILE A 161 6.24 -9.75 5.05
CA ILE A 161 6.56 -9.15 3.76
C ILE A 161 7.60 -8.07 4.00
N VAL A 162 8.85 -8.35 3.63
CA VAL A 162 9.93 -7.37 3.69
C VAL A 162 9.94 -6.58 2.40
N ILE A 163 9.87 -5.26 2.49
CA ILE A 163 9.96 -4.33 1.38
C ILE A 163 11.25 -3.53 1.54
N LEU A 164 12.20 -3.78 0.65
CA LEU A 164 13.48 -3.09 0.59
C LEU A 164 13.31 -1.73 -0.08
N GLY A 165 13.77 -0.69 0.61
CA GLY A 165 13.79 0.69 0.12
C GLY A 165 14.95 0.89 -0.86
N ASP A 166 14.69 1.66 -1.92
CA ASP A 166 15.70 2.02 -2.95
C ASP A 166 15.56 3.49 -3.38
N GLY A 167 14.98 4.34 -2.51
CA GLY A 167 14.72 5.74 -2.80
C GLY A 167 13.65 5.98 -3.87
N LYS A 168 12.84 4.95 -4.21
CA LYS A 168 11.83 4.99 -5.29
C LYS A 168 10.40 4.70 -4.80
N GLY A 169 10.28 4.14 -3.60
CA GLY A 169 9.02 3.72 -3.00
C GLY A 169 8.33 4.82 -2.20
N LEU A 170 7.14 4.51 -1.68
CA LEU A 170 6.45 5.34 -0.68
C LEU A 170 7.00 5.03 0.71
N ASP A 171 6.97 6.02 1.60
CA ASP A 171 7.26 5.80 3.02
C ASP A 171 6.09 5.07 3.67
N LEU A 172 6.23 3.75 3.81
CA LEU A 172 5.16 2.89 4.33
C LEU A 172 4.90 3.11 5.83
N GLU A 173 5.88 3.60 6.58
CA GLU A 173 5.70 3.97 7.98
C GLU A 173 4.82 5.19 8.14
N ASP A 174 5.08 6.23 7.34
CA ASP A 174 4.23 7.41 7.34
C ASP A 174 2.83 7.05 6.83
N LEU A 175 2.75 6.23 5.78
CA LEU A 175 1.49 5.77 5.23
C LEU A 175 0.66 5.03 6.28
N ALA A 176 1.29 4.16 7.09
CA ALA A 176 0.64 3.40 8.16
C ALA A 176 0.06 4.29 9.27
N ALA A 177 0.70 5.42 9.56
CA ALA A 177 0.25 6.38 10.57
C ALA A 177 -0.49 7.59 9.97
N GLY A 178 -0.65 7.63 8.65
CA GLY A 178 -1.19 8.79 7.94
C GLY A 178 -2.54 9.20 8.50
N GLN A 179 -3.50 8.28 8.61
CA GLN A 179 -4.85 8.64 9.08
C GLN A 179 -4.90 9.12 10.54
N THR A 180 -3.98 8.68 11.40
CA THR A 180 -3.93 9.10 12.82
C THR A 180 -3.13 10.38 13.03
N ASN A 181 -2.14 10.63 12.18
CA ASN A 181 -1.22 11.77 12.32
C ASN A 181 -1.61 12.96 11.46
N VAL A 182 -2.42 12.77 10.43
CA VAL A 182 -2.90 13.94 9.69
C VAL A 182 -4.02 14.56 10.50
N ASP A 183 -3.69 15.66 11.19
CA ASP A 183 -4.60 16.77 11.41
C ASP A 183 -5.00 17.34 10.03
N VAL A 184 -5.63 16.53 9.16
CA VAL A 184 -6.37 17.07 8.01
C VAL A 184 -7.63 17.63 8.62
N SER A 185 -7.48 18.81 9.21
CA SER A 185 -8.60 19.72 9.34
C SER A 185 -9.11 19.89 7.92
N ALA A 186 -10.18 19.15 7.59
CA ALA A 186 -10.76 19.15 6.26
C ALA A 186 -10.89 20.61 5.84
N SER A 187 -10.27 20.96 4.71
CA SER A 187 -10.23 22.35 4.29
C SER A 187 -11.65 22.91 4.30
N ASN A 188 -11.81 24.19 4.61
CA ASN A 188 -13.16 24.80 4.63
C ASN A 188 -13.89 24.56 3.30
N LEU A 189 -13.14 24.52 2.19
CA LEU A 189 -13.65 24.15 0.87
C LEU A 189 -14.18 22.71 0.84
N THR A 190 -13.40 21.73 1.30
CA THR A 190 -13.83 20.31 1.37
C THR A 190 -15.11 20.19 2.20
N ARG A 191 -15.19 20.88 3.34
CA ARG A 191 -16.38 20.87 4.21
C ARG A 191 -17.61 21.38 3.47
N ILE A 192 -17.49 22.54 2.81
CA ILE A 192 -18.57 23.13 2.01
C ILE A 192 -18.98 22.18 0.88
N MET A 193 -18.02 21.62 0.14
CA MET A 193 -18.30 20.70 -0.96
C MET A 193 -19.03 19.43 -0.48
N VAL A 194 -18.60 18.85 0.64
CA VAL A 194 -19.27 17.68 1.24
C VAL A 194 -20.69 18.04 1.70
N THR A 195 -20.90 19.23 2.29
CA THR A 195 -22.24 19.70 2.69
C THR A 195 -23.16 19.87 1.49
N ILE A 196 -22.70 20.51 0.41
CA ILE A 196 -23.45 20.67 -0.84
C ILE A 196 -23.79 19.30 -1.41
N LEU A 197 -22.81 18.40 -1.47
CA LEU A 197 -22.98 17.07 -2.01
C LEU A 197 -24.01 16.26 -1.20
N ALA A 198 -23.96 16.35 0.13
CA ALA A 198 -24.95 15.73 1.02
C ALA A 198 -26.37 16.26 0.76
N ALA A 199 -26.53 17.58 0.59
CA ALA A 199 -27.82 18.18 0.25
C ALA A 199 -28.35 17.70 -1.11
N LEU A 200 -27.47 17.59 -2.12
CA LEU A 200 -27.83 17.07 -3.44
C LEU A 200 -28.22 15.59 -3.40
N TRP A 201 -27.54 14.77 -2.60
CA TRP A 201 -27.93 13.38 -2.37
C TRP A 201 -29.31 13.27 -1.71
N ILE A 202 -29.60 14.11 -0.71
CA ILE A 202 -30.93 14.14 -0.07
C ILE A 202 -32.01 14.54 -1.10
N LEU A 203 -31.76 15.58 -1.90
CA LEU A 203 -32.69 16.01 -2.94
C LEU A 203 -32.94 14.89 -3.95
N LEU A 204 -31.89 14.21 -4.41
CA LEU A 204 -32.01 13.07 -5.32
C LEU A 204 -32.87 11.95 -4.72
N LEU A 205 -32.68 11.63 -3.43
CA LEU A 205 -33.48 10.61 -2.75
C LEU A 205 -34.96 11.00 -2.63
N ILE A 206 -35.24 12.27 -2.36
CA ILE A 206 -36.62 12.79 -2.34
C ILE A 206 -37.25 12.66 -3.73
N THR A 207 -36.52 13.05 -4.79
CA THR A 207 -36.99 12.90 -6.18
C THR A 207 -37.25 11.44 -6.53
N ALA A 208 -36.34 10.54 -6.16
CA ALA A 208 -36.49 9.10 -6.40
C ALA A 208 -37.70 8.52 -5.67
N ALA A 209 -37.96 8.93 -4.43
CA ALA A 209 -39.13 8.50 -3.65
C ALA A 209 -40.47 9.04 -4.19
N GLY A 210 -40.43 10.16 -4.92
CA GLY A 210 -41.58 10.76 -5.58
C GLY A 210 -42.07 9.98 -6.81
N LEU A 211 -41.24 9.10 -7.38
CA LEU A 211 -41.61 8.30 -8.56
C LEU A 211 -42.66 7.24 -8.21
N LYS A 212 -43.75 7.21 -8.97
CA LYS A 212 -44.88 6.27 -8.77
C LYS A 212 -44.99 5.21 -9.85
N THR A 213 -44.36 5.43 -11.00
CA THR A 213 -44.40 4.57 -12.19
C THR A 213 -43.08 3.84 -12.37
N ASN A 214 -43.14 2.60 -12.89
CA ASN A 214 -41.95 1.83 -13.34
C ASN A 214 -40.80 1.74 -12.31
N THR A 215 -41.10 1.85 -11.00
CA THR A 215 -40.09 1.97 -9.94
C THR A 215 -39.20 0.73 -9.80
N TRP A 216 -39.65 -0.42 -10.31
CA TRP A 216 -38.85 -1.65 -10.35
C TRP A 216 -37.53 -1.50 -11.12
N PHE A 217 -37.47 -0.64 -12.13
CA PHE A 217 -36.21 -0.36 -12.84
C PHE A 217 -35.18 0.29 -11.91
N LEU A 218 -35.58 1.20 -11.02
CA LEU A 218 -34.68 1.78 -10.02
C LEU A 218 -34.18 0.73 -9.04
N LEU A 219 -35.05 -0.20 -8.62
CA LEU A 219 -34.63 -1.32 -7.77
C LEU A 219 -33.59 -2.20 -8.48
N ALA A 220 -33.81 -2.53 -9.76
CA ALA A 220 -32.88 -3.32 -10.55
C ALA A 220 -31.51 -2.61 -10.71
N ILE A 221 -31.52 -1.32 -11.07
CA ILE A 221 -30.32 -0.48 -11.21
C ILE A 221 -29.55 -0.40 -9.89
N GLY A 222 -30.26 -0.12 -8.79
CA GLY A 222 -29.68 -0.05 -7.45
C GLY A 222 -29.10 -1.39 -6.99
N GLY A 223 -29.83 -2.49 -7.21
CA GLY A 223 -29.40 -3.85 -6.90
C GLY A 223 -28.12 -4.24 -7.64
N ILE A 224 -28.05 -3.97 -8.95
CA ILE A 224 -26.83 -4.18 -9.74
C ILE A 224 -25.65 -3.38 -9.18
N GLY A 225 -25.87 -2.12 -8.82
CA GLY A 225 -24.84 -1.27 -8.22
C GLY A 225 -24.33 -1.79 -6.87
N ILE A 226 -25.24 -2.23 -6.00
CA ILE A 226 -24.89 -2.83 -4.70
C ILE A 226 -24.06 -4.10 -4.89
N LEU A 227 -24.49 -5.01 -5.78
CA LEU A 227 -23.76 -6.23 -6.09
C LEU A 227 -22.36 -5.94 -6.64
N GLN A 228 -22.22 -4.94 -7.50
CA GLN A 228 -20.93 -4.51 -8.02
C GLN A 228 -20.02 -3.99 -6.89
N ASN A 229 -20.54 -3.16 -5.98
CA ASN A 229 -19.75 -2.65 -4.86
C ASN A 229 -19.27 -3.79 -3.93
N ILE A 230 -20.12 -4.77 -3.64
CA ILE A 230 -19.75 -5.96 -2.85
C ILE A 230 -18.63 -6.74 -3.55
N PHE A 231 -18.77 -6.96 -4.86
CA PHE A 231 -17.75 -7.64 -5.65
C PHE A 231 -16.41 -6.89 -5.63
N VAL A 232 -16.42 -5.58 -5.88
CA VAL A 232 -15.22 -4.74 -5.86
C VAL A 232 -14.54 -4.73 -4.49
N ALA A 233 -15.33 -4.65 -3.41
CA ALA A 233 -14.82 -4.67 -2.05
C ALA A 233 -14.19 -6.03 -1.70
N GLY A 234 -14.76 -7.13 -2.17
CA GLY A 234 -14.25 -8.49 -1.94
C GLY A 234 -13.06 -8.87 -2.82
N TYR A 235 -12.91 -8.25 -4.00
CA TYR A 235 -11.89 -8.65 -4.95
C TYR A 235 -10.47 -8.44 -4.41
N ARG A 236 -9.60 -9.42 -4.68
CA ARG A 236 -8.20 -9.40 -4.28
C ARG A 236 -7.37 -8.66 -5.33
N ARG A 237 -6.52 -7.71 -4.92
CA ARG A 237 -5.68 -6.94 -5.85
C ARG A 237 -4.21 -6.99 -5.46
N SER A 238 -3.34 -6.83 -6.46
CA SER A 238 -1.89 -6.76 -6.24
C SER A 238 -1.45 -5.33 -5.89
N PRO A 239 -0.29 -5.16 -5.24
CA PRO A 239 0.27 -3.84 -4.90
C PRO A 239 0.40 -2.88 -6.10
N LYS A 240 0.65 -3.43 -7.30
CA LYS A 240 0.71 -2.67 -8.56
C LYS A 240 -0.61 -1.96 -8.89
N ALA A 241 -1.76 -2.56 -8.57
CA ALA A 241 -3.06 -1.94 -8.79
C ALA A 241 -3.25 -0.68 -7.92
N TYR A 242 -2.57 -0.61 -6.78
CA TYR A 242 -2.56 0.56 -5.92
C TYR A 242 -1.43 1.55 -6.26
N GLY A 243 -0.67 1.33 -7.33
CA GLY A 243 0.46 2.20 -7.69
C GLY A 243 1.72 1.97 -6.85
N MET A 244 1.79 0.84 -6.13
CA MET A 244 2.98 0.39 -5.39
C MET A 244 3.55 -0.87 -6.02
N PRO A 245 4.18 -0.79 -7.21
CA PRO A 245 4.78 -1.96 -7.83
C PRO A 245 5.93 -2.52 -6.97
N LEU A 246 5.90 -3.83 -6.75
CA LEU A 246 6.94 -4.57 -6.03
C LEU A 246 7.61 -5.55 -7.00
N SER A 247 8.91 -5.74 -6.88
CA SER A 247 9.65 -6.84 -7.52
C SER A 247 10.02 -7.87 -6.49
N TYR A 248 9.67 -9.13 -6.74
CA TYR A 248 10.18 -10.24 -5.96
C TYR A 248 11.71 -10.29 -6.03
N VAL A 249 12.32 -10.56 -4.88
CA VAL A 249 13.76 -10.79 -4.75
C VAL A 249 13.98 -12.24 -4.38
N GLU A 250 13.43 -12.65 -3.24
CA GLU A 250 13.63 -13.99 -2.70
C GLU A 250 12.65 -14.33 -1.57
N VAL A 251 12.74 -15.56 -1.06
CA VAL A 251 12.01 -16.05 0.10
C VAL A 251 12.99 -16.69 1.08
N ILE A 252 12.81 -16.39 2.36
CA ILE A 252 13.59 -16.97 3.46
C ILE A 252 12.58 -17.53 4.45
N GLY A 253 12.65 -18.82 4.74
CA GLY A 253 11.72 -19.46 5.66
C GLY A 253 12.25 -20.80 6.14
N GLU A 254 12.12 -21.03 7.43
CA GLU A 254 12.50 -22.28 8.10
C GLU A 254 11.35 -22.80 8.96
N PRO A 255 11.27 -24.12 9.23
CA PRO A 255 10.23 -24.68 10.09
C PRO A 255 10.16 -24.09 11.49
N LYS A 256 11.31 -23.61 12.00
CA LYS A 256 11.39 -22.86 13.26
C LYS A 256 11.51 -21.37 12.98
N VAL A 257 10.70 -20.59 13.71
CA VAL A 257 10.66 -19.12 13.58
C VAL A 257 12.03 -18.50 13.87
N MET A 258 12.70 -18.92 14.95
CA MET A 258 13.99 -18.36 15.34
C MET A 258 15.07 -18.57 14.26
N ASP A 259 15.11 -19.77 13.66
CA ASP A 259 16.05 -20.07 12.57
C ASP A 259 15.79 -19.18 11.34
N THR A 260 14.52 -18.90 11.04
CA THR A 260 14.15 -17.95 9.99
C THR A 260 14.65 -16.54 10.31
N LEU A 261 14.46 -16.07 11.56
CA LEU A 261 14.90 -14.74 11.98
C LEU A 261 16.42 -14.59 11.88
N PHE A 262 17.18 -15.61 12.28
CA PHE A 262 18.63 -15.62 12.10
C PHE A 262 19.04 -15.59 10.62
N ALA A 263 18.42 -16.43 9.78
CA ALA A 263 18.70 -16.45 8.35
C ALA A 263 18.40 -15.10 7.66
N VAL A 264 17.33 -14.42 8.09
CA VAL A 264 17.02 -13.08 7.61
C VAL A 264 18.06 -12.06 8.09
N GLU A 265 18.47 -12.10 9.35
CA GLU A 265 19.48 -11.17 9.89
C GLU A 265 20.85 -11.33 9.21
N GLU A 266 21.28 -12.57 8.98
CA GLU A 266 22.55 -12.88 8.32
C GLU A 266 22.60 -12.26 6.90
N LYS A 267 21.48 -12.31 6.18
CA LYS A 267 21.36 -11.81 4.81
C LYS A 267 21.01 -10.33 4.72
N TYR A 268 20.13 -9.87 5.60
CA TYR A 268 19.61 -8.51 5.66
C TYR A 268 19.79 -7.95 7.08
N PRO A 269 20.91 -7.26 7.34
CA PRO A 269 21.20 -6.70 8.66
C PRO A 269 20.06 -5.82 9.18
N HIS A 270 19.80 -5.92 10.48
CA HIS A 270 18.73 -5.28 11.26
C HIS A 270 17.31 -5.77 10.98
N ILE A 271 17.04 -6.41 9.85
CA ILE A 271 15.68 -6.84 9.49
C ILE A 271 15.22 -8.00 10.36
N GLY A 272 16.05 -9.01 10.59
CA GLY A 272 15.71 -10.15 11.45
C GLY A 272 15.49 -9.72 12.89
N ALA A 273 16.39 -8.88 13.41
CA ALA A 273 16.33 -8.31 14.75
C ALA A 273 15.06 -7.47 14.95
N SER A 274 14.67 -6.65 13.95
CA SER A 274 13.46 -5.81 14.02
C SER A 274 12.15 -6.62 14.16
N MET A 275 12.13 -7.85 13.63
CA MET A 275 10.96 -8.73 13.66
C MET A 275 10.90 -9.60 14.91
N LYS A 276 12.02 -9.74 15.64
CA LYS A 276 12.17 -10.65 16.78
C LYS A 276 11.08 -10.48 17.82
N ASP A 277 10.87 -9.27 18.32
CA ASP A 277 9.91 -9.04 19.41
C ASP A 277 8.46 -9.25 18.96
N THR A 278 8.18 -9.15 17.66
CA THR A 278 6.84 -9.37 17.10
C THR A 278 6.51 -10.86 16.97
N PHE A 279 7.45 -11.68 16.51
CA PHE A 279 7.22 -13.11 16.27
C PHE A 279 7.70 -14.03 17.41
N PHE A 280 8.55 -13.52 18.30
CA PHE A 280 9.09 -14.23 19.44
C PHE A 280 9.17 -13.31 20.67
N PRO A 281 8.03 -12.96 21.30
CA PRO A 281 8.01 -12.09 22.49
C PRO A 281 8.51 -12.80 23.78
N GLY A 282 9.04 -14.02 23.65
CA GLY A 282 9.51 -14.83 24.77
C GLY A 282 10.95 -14.55 25.16
N LYS A 283 11.38 -15.12 26.29
CA LYS A 283 12.79 -15.08 26.71
C LYS A 283 13.62 -15.95 25.76
N LEU A 284 14.72 -15.37 25.29
CA LEU A 284 15.74 -16.09 24.52
C LEU A 284 16.51 -17.05 25.42
N ARG A 285 16.96 -18.15 24.83
CA ARG A 285 17.91 -19.07 25.47
C ARG A 285 19.32 -18.46 25.44
N ALA A 286 20.21 -18.92 26.31
CA ALA A 286 21.56 -18.35 26.44
C ALA A 286 22.38 -18.45 25.13
N ASP A 287 22.21 -19.54 24.38
CA ASP A 287 22.80 -19.75 23.05
C ASP A 287 22.22 -18.77 22.01
N GLU A 288 20.91 -18.55 22.02
CA GLU A 288 20.23 -17.59 21.13
C GLU A 288 20.67 -16.15 21.42
N VAL A 289 20.81 -15.77 22.70
CA VAL A 289 21.31 -14.44 23.10
C VAL A 289 22.72 -14.22 22.56
N THR A 290 23.60 -15.20 22.72
CA THR A 290 24.98 -15.13 22.22
C THR A 290 25.00 -15.00 20.69
N ARG A 291 24.15 -15.74 20.00
CA ARG A 291 24.04 -15.65 18.53
C ARG A 291 23.52 -14.29 18.07
N TRP A 292 22.50 -13.74 18.72
CA TRP A 292 22.00 -12.39 18.41
C TRP A 292 23.04 -11.30 18.66
N ALA A 293 23.81 -11.39 19.75
CA ALA A 293 24.88 -10.42 20.03
C ALA A 293 25.96 -10.44 18.93
N ASN A 294 26.35 -11.63 18.46
CA ASN A 294 27.32 -11.76 17.36
C ASN A 294 26.78 -11.17 16.04
N LEU A 295 25.49 -11.37 15.76
CA LEU A 295 24.83 -10.82 14.57
C LEU A 295 24.70 -9.30 14.63
N GLU A 296 24.41 -8.75 15.81
CA GLU A 296 24.36 -7.31 16.07
C GLU A 296 25.72 -6.66 15.80
N THR A 297 26.81 -7.21 16.35
CA THR A 297 28.17 -6.72 16.07
C THR A 297 28.52 -6.81 14.58
N ALA A 298 28.09 -7.87 13.89
CA ALA A 298 28.31 -8.01 12.45
C ALA A 298 27.50 -7.00 11.63
N ALA A 299 26.28 -6.66 12.06
CA ALA A 299 25.43 -5.64 11.44
C ALA A 299 26.04 -4.24 11.60
N GLU A 300 26.50 -3.90 12.81
CA GLU A 300 27.20 -2.64 13.10
C GLU A 300 28.47 -2.50 12.26
N ALA A 301 29.29 -3.55 12.17
CA ALA A 301 30.50 -3.54 11.34
C ALA A 301 30.20 -3.30 9.86
N LYS A 302 29.10 -3.86 9.33
CA LYS A 302 28.63 -3.62 7.95
C LYS A 302 28.17 -2.16 7.77
N ASP A 303 27.47 -1.59 8.73
CA ASP A 303 27.02 -0.20 8.70
C ASP A 303 28.20 0.78 8.73
N ASP A 304 29.20 0.52 9.57
CA ASP A 304 30.42 1.32 9.65
C ASP A 304 31.23 1.24 8.36
N ALA A 305 31.36 0.05 7.78
CA ALA A 305 32.00 -0.13 6.48
C ALA A 305 31.27 0.65 5.37
N ALA A 306 29.94 0.60 5.34
CA ALA A 306 29.12 1.32 4.37
C ALA A 306 29.23 2.85 4.54
N LYS A 307 29.26 3.34 5.79
CA LYS A 307 29.44 4.75 6.12
C LYS A 307 30.82 5.25 5.69
N ASN A 308 31.87 4.48 5.97
CA ASN A 308 33.23 4.80 5.54
C ASN A 308 33.36 4.83 4.01
N ALA A 309 32.75 3.88 3.30
CA ALA A 309 32.73 3.87 1.84
C ALA A 309 32.03 5.11 1.26
N ARG A 310 30.90 5.53 1.83
CA ARG A 310 30.17 6.75 1.41
C ARG A 310 31.01 8.02 1.64
N ASN A 311 31.68 8.12 2.79
CA ASN A 311 32.54 9.26 3.12
C ASN A 311 33.73 9.35 2.13
N ASN A 312 34.35 8.22 1.81
CA ASN A 312 35.45 8.17 0.85
C ASN A 312 35.03 8.55 -0.58
N ALA A 313 33.87 8.08 -1.04
CA ALA A 313 33.31 8.45 -2.34
C ALA A 313 33.00 9.96 -2.44
N SER A 314 32.53 10.55 -1.34
CA SER A 314 32.20 11.98 -1.25
C SER A 314 33.47 12.85 -1.31
N GLN A 315 34.56 12.40 -0.66
CA GLN A 315 35.86 13.08 -0.71
C GLN A 315 36.55 13.00 -2.08
N GLN A 316 36.36 11.91 -2.84
CA GLN A 316 36.87 11.79 -4.21
C GLN A 316 36.11 12.68 -5.20
N ASN A 317 34.78 12.76 -5.10
CA ASN A 317 33.99 13.67 -5.93
C ASN A 317 34.25 15.16 -5.62
N GLY A 318 34.52 15.51 -4.36
CA GLY A 318 34.86 16.89 -3.96
C GLY A 318 36.21 17.40 -4.48
N LYS A 319 37.13 16.52 -4.88
CA LYS A 319 38.44 16.89 -5.44
C LYS A 319 38.44 17.03 -6.98
N SER A 320 37.29 16.81 -7.64
CA SER A 320 37.20 16.69 -9.10
C SER A 320 36.63 17.93 -9.83
N GLN A 321 36.41 19.06 -9.15
CA GLN A 321 36.08 20.33 -9.83
C GLN A 321 37.29 21.28 -9.82
N PRO A 322 37.96 21.52 -10.97
CA PRO A 322 38.94 22.58 -11.07
C PRO A 322 38.25 23.94 -11.27
N ILE A 323 38.79 24.92 -10.57
CA ILE A 323 38.48 26.35 -10.63
C ILE A 323 38.63 26.86 -12.07
N GLN A 324 37.54 27.29 -12.70
CA GLN A 324 37.59 28.23 -13.82
C GLN A 324 37.30 29.64 -13.29
N ASN A 325 38.37 30.36 -12.94
CA ASN A 325 38.32 31.81 -12.74
C ASN A 325 38.25 32.48 -14.11
N ILE A 326 37.08 32.98 -14.49
CA ILE A 326 36.94 33.96 -15.57
C ILE A 326 36.82 35.33 -14.90
N SER A 327 37.91 36.10 -14.90
CA SER A 327 37.87 37.52 -14.55
C SER A 327 37.14 38.27 -15.66
N GLN A 328 36.01 38.87 -15.32
CA GLN A 328 35.18 39.67 -16.21
C GLN A 328 35.90 40.93 -16.70
N ALA A 329 35.77 41.18 -18.00
CA ALA A 329 36.12 42.42 -18.67
C ALA A 329 35.16 43.56 -18.25
N GLY A 330 35.71 44.67 -17.77
CA GLY A 330 35.01 45.94 -17.66
C GLY A 330 34.91 46.60 -19.03
N VAL A 331 33.69 46.77 -19.53
CA VAL A 331 33.40 47.57 -20.74
C VAL A 331 32.99 48.96 -20.31
N VAL A 332 33.82 49.94 -20.68
CA VAL A 332 33.57 51.38 -20.64
C VAL A 332 32.63 51.73 -21.80
N LEU A 333 31.55 52.45 -21.52
CA LEU A 333 30.66 53.02 -22.54
C LEU A 333 30.76 54.55 -22.47
N SER A 334 31.49 55.09 -23.43
CA SER A 334 31.58 56.52 -23.74
C SER A 334 30.40 56.96 -24.61
N THR A 335 29.84 58.11 -24.27
CA THR A 335 28.92 58.94 -25.06
C THR A 335 29.51 59.36 -26.41
N PRO A 336 28.66 59.84 -27.33
CA PRO A 336 28.92 61.18 -27.85
C PRO A 336 27.65 62.05 -28.03
N ALA A 337 27.89 63.37 -27.94
CA ALA A 337 27.07 64.44 -28.49
C ALA A 337 26.96 64.27 -30.03
N THR A 338 25.86 64.63 -30.69
CA THR A 338 25.30 65.97 -30.92
C THR A 338 23.90 65.79 -31.51
#